data_AF-A0A1H8YNY7-F1
#
_entry.id   AF-A0A1H8YNY7-F1
#
_cell.length_a   1.000
_cell.length_b   1.000
_cell.length_c   1.000
_cell.angle_alpha   90.00
_cell.angle_beta   90.00
_cell.angle_gamma   90.00
#
_symmetry.space_group_name_H-M   'P 1'
#
loop_
_entity.id
_entity.type
_entity.pdbx_description
1 polymer ?
#
loop_
_entity_poly.entity_id
_entity_poly.type
_entity_poly.pdbx_seq_one_letter_code
_entity_poly.pdbx_strand_id
1 'polypeptide(L)' 'MICPRCRSAEAGPVAFSPVPGHWTMSSCTACWYSWRSTEPDTATDPEAYPVEFRLTAEDITTAPRLV' A
#
# COMPACT_ATOMS: atom_id res chain seq x y z
N MET A 1 -8.33 -5.23 1.48
CA MET A 1 -8.06 -5.18 0.03
C MET A 1 -6.66 -5.70 -0.24
N ILE A 2 -6.32 -6.07 -1.47
CA ILE A 2 -4.97 -6.50 -1.82
C ILE A 2 -4.04 -5.27 -1.87
N CYS A 3 -2.90 -5.32 -1.17
CA CYS A 3 -1.89 -4.29 -1.21
C CYS A 3 -1.23 -4.26 -2.60
N PRO A 4 -1.11 -3.10 -3.27
CA PRO A 4 -0.52 -3.03 -4.59
C PRO A 4 0.99 -3.33 -4.58
N ARG A 5 1.68 -3.01 -3.48
CA ARG A 5 3.13 -3.21 -3.35
C ARG A 5 3.54 -4.64 -2.99
N CYS A 6 2.88 -5.26 -2.00
CA CYS A 6 3.30 -6.58 -1.48
C CYS A 6 2.27 -7.70 -1.68
N ARG A 7 1.12 -7.42 -2.32
CA ARG A 7 0.02 -8.37 -2.59
C ARG A 7 -0.61 -9.04 -1.35
N SER A 8 -0.25 -8.61 -0.14
CA SER A 8 -0.94 -9.04 1.09
C SER A 8 -2.40 -8.58 1.10
N ALA A 9 -3.29 -9.38 1.69
CA ALA A 9 -4.70 -9.02 1.89
C ALA A 9 -4.92 -8.09 3.10
N GLU A 10 -3.86 -7.75 3.83
CA GLU A 10 -3.89 -6.96 5.07
C GLU A 10 -3.92 -5.44 4.86
N ALA A 11 -4.43 -4.97 3.71
CA ALA A 11 -4.64 -3.54 3.49
C ALA A 11 -6.08 -3.11 3.79
N GLY A 12 -6.24 -1.94 4.39
CA GLY A 12 -7.54 -1.37 4.72
C GLY A 12 -7.51 0.16 4.89
N PRO A 13 -8.68 0.81 4.99
CA PRO A 13 -8.79 2.24 5.19
C PRO A 13 -8.27 2.65 6.57
N VAL A 14 -7.51 3.74 6.64
CA VAL A 14 -6.94 4.29 7.88
C VAL A 14 -7.37 5.74 8.14
N ALA A 15 -7.82 6.47 7.11
CA ALA A 15 -8.37 7.81 7.26
C ALA A 15 -9.32 8.15 6.11
N PHE A 16 -10.25 9.05 6.37
CA PHE A 16 -11.17 9.61 5.38
C PHE A 16 -10.95 11.12 5.28
N SER A 17 -11.19 11.69 4.10
CA SER A 17 -11.21 13.13 3.92
C SER A 17 -12.22 13.80 4.86
N PRO A 18 -11.89 14.96 5.47
CA PRO A 18 -12.85 15.75 6.24
C PRO A 18 -13.98 16.30 5.37
N VAL A 19 -13.77 16.40 4.05
CA VAL A 19 -14.83 16.64 3.07
C VAL A 19 -15.29 15.29 2.50
N PRO A 20 -16.54 14.87 2.72
CA PRO A 20 -17.03 13.55 2.30
C PRO A 20 -16.80 13.28 0.80
N GLY A 21 -16.30 12.08 0.48
CA GLY A 21 -16.15 11.59 -0.89
C GLY A 21 -14.89 12.04 -1.64
N HIS A 22 -14.04 12.91 -1.08
CA HIS A 22 -12.85 13.40 -1.80
C HIS A 22 -11.71 12.39 -1.85
N TRP A 23 -11.39 11.72 -0.74
CA TRP A 23 -10.38 10.67 -0.71
C TRP A 23 -10.56 9.74 0.50
N THR A 24 -10.10 8.51 0.34
CA THR A 24 -9.86 7.55 1.44
C THR A 24 -8.39 7.18 1.43
N MET A 25 -7.72 7.24 2.59
CA MET A 25 -6.36 6.75 2.76
C MET A 25 -6.42 5.29 3.18
N SER A 26 -5.68 4.43 2.49
CA SER A 26 -5.49 3.03 2.83
C SER A 26 -4.05 2.77 3.24
N SER A 27 -3.84 1.78 4.11
CA SER A 27 -2.52 1.33 4.50
C SER A 27 -2.48 -0.19 4.64
N CYS A 28 -1.34 -0.80 4.35
CA CYS A 28 -1.09 -2.24 4.54
C CYS A 28 -0.29 -2.47 5.81
N THR A 29 -0.76 -3.34 6.71
CA THR A 29 -0.04 -3.65 7.95
C THR A 29 1.18 -4.55 7.75
N ALA A 30 1.26 -5.28 6.62
CA ALA A 30 2.39 -6.14 6.33
C ALA A 30 3.63 -5.35 5.88
N CYS A 31 3.45 -4.32 5.04
CA CYS A 31 4.57 -3.56 4.49
C CYS A 31 4.57 -2.06 4.82
N TRP A 32 3.50 -1.52 5.42
CA TRP A 32 3.31 -0.10 5.74
C TRP A 32 3.17 0.83 4.53
N TYR A 33 2.96 0.29 3.33
CA TYR A 33 2.62 1.10 2.16
C TYR A 33 1.27 1.76 2.39
N SER A 34 1.18 3.06 2.11
CA SER A 34 -0.04 3.83 2.26
C SER A 34 -0.30 4.64 0.99
N TRP A 35 -1.57 4.76 0.61
CA TRP A 35 -2.00 5.48 -0.60
C TRP A 35 -3.41 6.03 -0.45
N ARG A 36 -3.74 7.05 -1.23
CA ARG A 36 -5.11 7.58 -1.31
C ARG A 36 -5.86 6.98 -2.49
N SER A 37 -7.18 6.97 -2.40
CA SER A 37 -8.07 6.57 -3.51
C SER A 37 -7.97 7.45 -4.76
N THR A 38 -7.30 8.60 -4.67
CA THR A 38 -7.07 9.54 -5.78
C THR A 38 -5.70 9.40 -6.43
N GLU A 39 -4.83 8.50 -5.92
CA GLU A 39 -3.54 8.20 -6.55
C GLU A 39 -3.77 7.39 -7.85
N PRO A 40 -2.86 7.45 -8.83
CA PRO A 40 -2.99 6.70 -10.08
C PRO A 40 -2.97 5.18 -9.87
N ASP A 41 -3.40 4.41 -10.87
CA ASP A 41 -3.42 2.94 -10.82
C ASP A 41 -2.05 2.34 -10.49
N THR A 42 -0.96 2.98 -10.92
CA THR A 42 0.42 2.58 -10.58
C THR A 42 0.74 2.65 -9.09
N ALA A 43 -0.13 3.25 -8.27
CA ALA A 43 -0.05 3.29 -6.81
C ALA A 43 -1.20 2.53 -6.11
N THR A 44 -2.28 2.17 -6.81
CA THR A 44 -3.50 1.64 -6.19
C THR A 44 -3.90 0.24 -6.66
N ASP A 45 -3.55 -0.13 -7.91
CA ASP A 45 -3.87 -1.42 -8.52
C ASP A 45 -2.66 -2.38 -8.42
N PRO A 46 -2.81 -3.56 -7.77
CA PRO A 46 -1.77 -4.58 -7.69
C PRO A 46 -1.23 -5.09 -9.04
N GLU A 47 -2.01 -5.00 -10.12
CA GLU A 47 -1.57 -5.41 -11.45
C GLU A 47 -0.79 -4.29 -12.16
N ALA A 48 -1.17 -3.03 -11.96
CA ALA A 48 -0.47 -1.87 -12.53
C ALA A 48 0.74 -1.39 -11.70
N TYR A 49 0.89 -1.85 -10.45
CA TYR A 49 2.00 -1.45 -9.58
C TYR A 49 3.36 -1.89 -10.16
N PRO A 50 4.35 -0.98 -10.29
CA PRO A 50 5.65 -1.30 -10.92
C PRO A 50 6.37 -2.43 -10.20
N VAL A 51 6.85 -3.41 -10.97
CA VAL A 51 7.42 -4.65 -10.43
C VAL A 51 8.70 -4.38 -9.66
N GLU A 52 9.51 -3.42 -10.09
CA GLU A 52 10.77 -3.00 -9.48
C GLU A 52 10.63 -2.41 -8.07
N PHE A 53 9.43 -1.99 -7.68
CA PHE A 53 9.15 -1.44 -6.34
C PHE A 53 8.35 -2.41 -5.45
N ARG A 54 8.02 -3.61 -5.96
CA ARG A 54 7.30 -4.61 -5.17
C ARG A 54 8.20 -5.14 -4.05
N LEU A 55 7.56 -5.50 -2.94
CA LEU A 55 8.22 -6.15 -1.81
C LEU A 55 7.65 -7.54 -1.64
N THR A 56 8.53 -8.52 -1.50
CA THR A 56 8.18 -9.87 -1.06
C THR A 56 8.11 -9.93 0.46
N ALA A 57 7.55 -11.02 1.00
CA ALA A 57 7.60 -11.28 2.43
C ALA A 57 9.06 -11.39 2.94
N GLU A 58 9.94 -11.99 2.13
CA GLU A 58 11.37 -12.12 2.45
C GLU A 58 12.05 -10.76 2.56
N ASP A 59 11.84 -9.86 1.58
CA ASP A 59 12.39 -8.48 1.61
C ASP A 59 12.02 -7.76 2.91
N ILE A 60 10.79 -7.94 3.39
CA ILE A 60 10.29 -7.31 4.61
C ILE A 60 10.96 -7.92 5.85
N THR A 61 11.01 -9.26 5.94
CA THR A 61 11.58 -9.95 7.11
C THR A 61 13.10 -9.81 7.23
N THR A 62 13.79 -9.61 6.11
CA THR A 62 15.25 -9.48 6.04
C THR A 62 15.72 -8.03 5.91
N ALA A 63 14.77 -7.07 5.90
CA ALA A 63 15.07 -5.65 5.79
C ALA A 63 16.10 -5.23 6.86
N PRO A 64 17.16 -4.49 6.47
CA PRO A 64 18.16 -4.04 7.42
C PRO A 64 17.51 -3.10 8.45
N ARG A 65 17.79 -3.35 9.71
CA ARG A 65 17.38 -2.44 10.79
C ARG A 65 18.32 -1.23 10.76
N LEU A 66 17.75 -0.05 10.59
CA LEU A 66 18.49 1.19 10.82
C LEU A 66 18.75 1.28 12.33
N VAL A 67 20.02 1.16 12.70
CA VAL A 67 20.52 1.29 14.08
C VAL A 67 21.03 2.70 14.33
#